data_AF-A0A7W0MNQ3-F1
#
_entry.id   AF-A0A7W0MNQ3-F1
#
_cell.length_a   1.000
_cell.length_b   1.000
_cell.length_c   1.000
_cell.angle_alpha   90.00
_cell.angle_beta   90.00
_cell.angle_gamma   90.00
#
_symmetry.space_group_name_H-M   'P 1'
#
loop_
_entity.id
_entity.type
_entity.pdbx_description
1 polymer ?
#
loop_
_entity_poly.entity_id
_entity_poly.type
_entity_poly.pdbx_seq_one_letter_code
_entity_poly.pdbx_strand_id
1 'polypeptide(L)'
;MLSIAFAPDAEWNESRWKNERMGMLLKEARAETDQAKRAELQCEMQRLVSDESGVIIPVHKNSVDGLSSRVKGMSRNPLGTLGGSEWPEFVWLDS
;
A
#
# COMPACT_ATOMS: atom_id res chain seq x y z
N MET A 1 -1.88 1.86 4.17
CA MET A 1 -1.95 0.40 4.44
C MET A 1 -1.57 0.06 5.88
N LEU A 2 -0.36 0.38 6.34
CA LEU A 2 0.07 0.07 7.72
C LEU A 2 -0.90 0.54 8.82
N SER A 3 -1.50 1.73 8.69
CA SER A 3 -2.43 2.25 9.70
C SER A 3 -3.76 1.50 9.80
N ILE A 4 -4.23 0.88 8.73
CA ILE A 4 -5.53 0.20 8.74
C ILE A 4 -5.44 -1.27 9.14
N ALA A 5 -4.26 -1.87 8.97
CA ALA A 5 -4.03 -3.30 9.23
C ALA A 5 -3.16 -3.57 10.47
N PHE A 6 -2.31 -2.62 10.88
CA PHE A 6 -1.30 -2.85 11.93
C PHE A 6 -1.19 -1.73 12.97
N ALA A 7 -2.06 -0.72 12.94
CA ALA A 7 -2.18 0.17 14.10
C ALA A 7 -2.70 -0.63 15.32
N PRO A 8 -2.38 -0.22 16.57
CA PRO A 8 -2.74 -0.97 17.78
C PRO A 8 -4.23 -1.32 17.91
N ASP A 9 -5.11 -0.47 17.39
CA ASP A 9 -6.56 -0.65 17.40
C ASP A 9 -7.16 -0.68 15.98
N ALA A 10 -6.37 -1.15 15.01
CA ALA A 10 -6.82 -1.24 13.63
C ALA A 10 -7.86 -2.35 13.45
N GLU A 11 -9.01 -2.01 12.87
CA GLU A 11 -10.11 -2.96 12.69
C GLU A 11 -9.77 -4.13 11.75
N TRP A 12 -8.86 -3.93 10.80
CA TRP A 12 -8.47 -4.96 9.82
C TRP A 12 -7.22 -5.73 10.24
N ASN A 13 -6.87 -5.72 11.53
CA ASN A 13 -5.76 -6.49 12.04
C ASN A 13 -6.16 -7.93 12.33
N GLU A 14 -5.96 -8.80 11.33
CA GLU A 14 -6.31 -10.22 11.40
C GLU A 14 -5.51 -10.99 12.47
N SER A 15 -4.25 -10.61 12.69
CA SER A 15 -3.39 -11.23 13.71
C SER A 15 -3.70 -10.79 15.14
N ARG A 16 -4.45 -9.69 15.28
CA ARG A 16 -4.68 -8.98 16.56
C ARG A 16 -3.39 -8.55 17.26
N TRP A 17 -2.26 -8.51 16.55
CA TRP A 17 -0.98 -8.05 17.09
C TRP A 17 -1.07 -6.58 17.52
N LYS A 18 -0.66 -6.28 18.75
CA LYS A 18 -0.64 -4.92 19.30
C LYS A 18 0.78 -4.58 19.75
N ASN A 19 1.30 -3.47 19.25
CA ASN A 19 2.65 -3.02 19.58
C ASN A 19 2.66 -1.50 19.79
N GLU A 20 3.13 -1.04 20.95
CA GLU A 20 3.16 0.38 21.31
C GLU A 20 4.16 1.18 20.45
N ARG A 21 5.30 0.59 20.12
CA ARG A 21 6.32 1.21 19.26
C ARG A 21 5.78 1.47 17.86
N MET A 22 5.03 0.53 17.30
CA MET A 22 4.33 0.70 16.03
C MET A 22 3.38 1.91 16.07
N GLY A 23 2.61 2.07 17.15
CA GLY A 23 1.73 3.22 17.35
C GLY A 23 2.48 4.56 17.42
N MET A 24 3.60 4.61 18.16
CA MET A 24 4.46 5.81 18.24
C MET A 24 5.05 6.18 16.88
N LEU A 25 5.65 5.22 16.18
CA LEU A 25 6.23 5.42 14.86
C LEU A 25 5.20 5.90 13.84
N LEU A 26 3.99 5.33 13.88
CA LEU A 26 2.91 5.71 12.97
C LEU A 26 2.49 7.17 13.16
N LYS A 27 2.46 7.65 14.41
CA LYS A 27 2.17 9.06 14.73
C LYS A 27 3.29 9.97 14.25
N GLU A 28 4.55 9.60 14.50
CA GLU A 28 5.72 10.39 14.06
C GLU A 28 5.79 10.46 12.53
N ALA A 29 5.68 9.32 11.84
CA ALA A 29 5.77 9.24 10.38
C ALA A 29 4.68 10.06 9.65
N ARG A 30 3.51 10.26 10.28
CA ARG A 30 2.43 11.12 9.75
C ARG A 30 2.73 12.61 9.89
N ALA A 31 3.45 13.00 10.94
CA ALA A 31 3.84 14.39 11.18
C ALA A 31 5.13 14.76 10.44
N GLU A 32 5.94 13.77 10.04
CA GLU A 32 7.23 13.97 9.40
C GLU A 32 7.11 14.50 7.96
N THR A 33 7.84 15.59 7.69
CA THR A 33 7.88 16.29 6.40
C THR A 33 9.14 15.97 5.61
N ASP A 34 10.22 15.57 6.28
CA ASP A 34 11.44 15.08 5.62
C ASP A 34 11.22 13.67 5.05
N GLN A 35 11.47 13.52 3.75
CA GLN A 35 11.20 12.28 3.03
C GLN A 35 12.13 11.13 3.47
N ALA A 36 13.41 11.43 3.72
CA ALA A 36 14.38 10.41 4.10
C ALA A 36 14.06 9.89 5.51
N LYS A 37 13.82 10.80 6.46
CA LYS A 37 13.43 10.44 7.82
C LYS A 37 12.10 9.69 7.85
N ARG A 38 11.10 10.11 7.06
CA ARG A 38 9.83 9.38 6.98
C ARG A 38 10.01 7.97 6.41
N ALA A 39 10.93 7.77 5.45
CA ALA A 39 11.23 6.44 4.92
C ALA A 39 11.87 5.53 5.98
N GLU A 40 12.77 6.06 6.82
CA GLU A 40 13.38 5.32 7.94
C GLU A 40 12.33 4.86 8.96
N LEU A 41 11.42 5.75 9.37
CA LEU A 41 10.32 5.42 10.28
C LEU A 41 9.40 4.33 9.68
N GLN A 42 9.09 4.43 8.38
CA GLN A 42 8.31 3.41 7.70
C GLN A 42 9.05 2.07 7.56
N CYS A 43 10.36 2.08 7.43
CA CYS A 43 11.17 0.87 7.40
C CYS A 43 11.14 0.16 8.75
N GLU A 44 11.28 0.90 9.86
CA GLU A 44 11.18 0.34 11.20
C GLU A 44 9.80 -0.28 11.45
N MET A 45 8.71 0.42 11.08
CA MET A 45 7.36 -0.14 11.18
C MET A 45 7.20 -1.46 10.40
N GLN A 46 7.76 -1.54 9.18
CA GLN A 46 7.71 -2.75 8.37
C GLN A 46 8.51 -3.90 8.99
N ARG A 47 9.64 -3.62 9.66
CA ARG A 47 10.41 -4.63 10.40
C ARG A 47 9.62 -5.19 11.57
N LEU A 48 9.00 -4.34 12.38
CA LEU A 48 8.14 -4.80 13.48
C LEU A 48 7.01 -5.71 12.97
N VAL A 49 6.36 -5.34 11.87
CA VAL A 49 5.33 -6.19 11.26
C VAL A 49 5.92 -7.53 10.80
N SER A 50 7.05 -7.51 10.10
CA SER A 50 7.73 -8.71 9.61
C SER A 50 8.11 -9.67 10.74
N ASP A 51 8.64 -9.14 11.83
CA ASP A 51 9.28 -9.94 12.87
C ASP A 51 8.27 -10.40 13.95
N GLU A 52 7.22 -9.61 14.21
CA GLU A 52 6.37 -9.79 15.39
C GLU A 52 4.88 -9.99 15.09
N SER A 53 4.37 -9.58 13.92
CA SER A 53 2.91 -9.55 13.70
C SER A 53 2.26 -10.91 13.55
N GLY A 54 3.04 -11.96 13.25
CA GLY A 54 2.49 -13.28 12.95
C GLY A 54 1.73 -13.36 11.62
N VAL A 55 1.75 -12.30 10.81
CA VAL A 55 1.21 -12.29 9.43
C VAL A 55 2.30 -12.66 8.44
N ILE A 56 1.97 -13.52 7.47
CA ILE A 56 2.87 -13.88 6.36
C ILE A 56 2.33 -13.24 5.09
N ILE A 57 3.19 -12.50 4.38
CA ILE A 57 2.92 -12.00 3.03
C ILE A 57 3.62 -12.94 2.03
N PRO A 58 2.89 -13.84 1.35
CA PRO A 58 3.53 -14.88 0.53
C PRO A 58 4.09 -14.33 -0.79
N VAL A 59 3.47 -13.28 -1.35
CA VAL A 59 3.85 -12.72 -2.66
C VAL A 59 3.56 -11.23 -2.75
N HIS A 60 4.36 -10.52 -3.56
CA HIS A 60 4.02 -9.20 -4.10
C HIS A 60 3.64 -9.38 -5.57
N LYS A 61 2.34 -9.36 -5.86
CA LYS A 61 1.82 -9.63 -7.20
C LYS A 61 1.99 -8.42 -8.11
N ASN A 62 2.49 -8.66 -9.33
CA ASN A 62 2.40 -7.70 -10.42
C ASN A 62 1.00 -7.72 -11.05
N SER A 63 0.40 -6.56 -11.24
CA SER A 63 -0.79 -6.40 -12.07
C SER A 63 -0.37 -6.26 -13.53
N VAL A 64 -0.86 -7.17 -14.38
CA VAL A 64 -0.59 -7.17 -15.83
C VAL A 64 -1.92 -7.12 -16.54
N ASP A 65 -2.20 -5.99 -17.19
CA ASP A 65 -3.45 -5.75 -17.89
C ASP A 65 -3.28 -5.96 -19.40
N GLY A 66 -4.23 -6.67 -20.00
CA GLY A 66 -4.32 -6.81 -21.45
C GLY A 66 -5.07 -5.62 -22.06
N LEU A 67 -4.46 -4.94 -23.03
CA LEU A 67 -5.06 -3.79 -23.70
C LEU A 67 -5.22 -4.07 -25.20
N SER A 68 -6.41 -3.85 -25.75
CA SER A 68 -6.62 -3.87 -27.21
C SER A 68 -5.86 -2.71 -27.86
N SER A 69 -5.31 -2.92 -29.06
CA SER A 69 -4.66 -1.87 -29.84
C SER A 69 -5.57 -0.67 -30.16
N ARG A 70 -6.90 -0.88 -30.12
CA ARG A 70 -7.92 0.16 -30.31
C ARG A 70 -8.16 1.02 -29.07
N VAL A 71 -7.74 0.57 -27.88
CA VAL A 71 -7.92 1.36 -26.65
C VAL A 71 -6.71 2.26 -26.46
N LYS A 72 -6.96 3.56 -26.36
CA LYS A 72 -5.95 4.60 -26.10
C LYS A 72 -6.22 5.27 -24.75
N GLY A 73 -5.27 6.09 -24.29
CA GLY A 73 -5.43 6.88 -23.06
C GLY A 73 -5.15 6.16 -21.75
N MET A 74 -4.95 4.83 -21.79
CA MET A 74 -4.66 4.05 -20.59
C MET A 74 -3.29 4.43 -20.01
N SER A 75 -3.30 4.94 -18.78
CA SER A 75 -2.09 5.32 -18.04
C SER A 75 -1.54 4.15 -17.23
N ARG A 76 -0.23 4.16 -16.96
CA ARG A 76 0.39 3.16 -16.09
C ARG A 76 0.17 3.56 -14.62
N ASN A 77 -0.78 2.90 -13.97
CA ASN A 77 -1.09 3.13 -12.56
C ASN A 77 -0.86 1.82 -11.75
N PRO A 78 0.03 1.83 -10.74
CA PRO A 78 0.37 0.62 -9.96
C PRO A 78 -0.65 0.27 -8.87
N LEU A 79 -1.77 0.99 -8.73
CA LEU A 79 -2.74 0.80 -7.65
C LEU A 79 -3.56 -0.50 -7.75
N GLY A 80 -3.49 -1.24 -8.85
CA GLY A 80 -4.19 -2.52 -9.02
C GLY A 80 -4.45 -2.85 -10.48
N THR A 81 -5.26 -3.88 -10.71
CA THR A 81 -5.79 -4.23 -12.04
C THR A 81 -6.48 -2.99 -12.64
N LEU A 82 -6.18 -2.69 -13.91
CA LEU A 82 -6.71 -1.53 -14.64
C LEU A 82 -6.56 -0.20 -13.87
N GLY A 83 -5.43 -0.01 -13.18
CA GLY A 83 -5.16 1.19 -12.39
C GLY A 83 -6.08 1.37 -11.19
N GLY A 84 -6.51 0.28 -10.55
CA GLY A 84 -7.46 0.35 -9.44
C GLY A 84 -8.91 0.55 -9.90
N SER A 85 -9.23 0.19 -11.14
CA SER A 85 -10.52 0.46 -11.81
C SER A 85 -10.80 1.93 -12.14
N GLU A 86 -9.80 2.81 -12.07
CA GLU A 86 -9.94 4.24 -12.40
C GLU A 86 -9.79 4.56 -13.90
N TRP A 87 -9.45 3.55 -14.71
CA TRP A 87 -9.25 3.70 -16.16
C TRP A 87 -10.39 4.31 -16.99
N PRO A 88 -11.70 4.18 -16.65
CA PRO A 88 -12.77 4.64 -17.54
C PRO A 88 -12.75 6.14 -17.84
N GLU A 89 -12.16 6.95 -16.95
CA GLU A 89 -12.08 8.41 -17.11
C GLU A 89 -11.03 8.84 -18.15
N PHE A 90 -10.08 7.97 -18.48
CA PHE A 90 -8.91 8.31 -19.28
C PHE A 90 -8.91 7.71 -20.67
N VAL A 91 -9.68 6.65 -20.89
CA VAL A 91 -9.58 5.88 -22.13
C VAL A 91 -10.59 6.30 -23.19
N TRP A 92 -10.23 6.02 -24.45
CA TRP A 92 -11.13 6.11 -25.59
C TRP A 92 -10.82 5.02 -26.61
N LEU A 93 -11.76 4.80 -27.53
CA LEU A 93 -11.58 3.90 -28.67
C LEU A 93 -11.11 4.69 -29.88
N ASP A 94 -10.05 4.21 -30.51
CA ASP A 94 -9.63 4.62 -31.84
C ASP A 94 -10.61 4.06 -32.87
N SER A 95 -11.02 4.90 -33.83
CA SER A 95 -12.01 4.57 -34.86
C SER A 95 -11.55 3.49 -35.82
#